data_AF-A0A941AE05-F1
#
_entry.id   AF-A0A941AE05-F1
#
_cell.length_a   1.000
_cell.length_b   1.000
_cell.length_c   1.000
_cell.angle_alpha   90.00
_cell.angle_beta   90.00
_cell.angle_gamma   90.00
#
_symmetry.space_group_name_H-M   'P 1'
#
loop_
_entity.id
_entity.type
_entity.pdbx_description
1 polymer ?
#
loop_
_entity_poly.entity_id
_entity_poly.type
_entity_poly.pdbx_seq_one_letter_code
_entity_poly.pdbx_strand_id
1 'polypeptide(L)'
;MRETPGPLPIAKGKGRSEIALLPGMANRHGLIAGATGTGKTVTLRVLAERFSAIGVPVFLADVKGDLSGIPRPGGDNPKVVERVAQLGLAPFPYEGYPVTFWDLFGEQGHPVRATVSEMGPILLGRILNLNDIQAGVLGLIFRIADDDGLLLLDLKDLREMARFVGDNAEQFRT
;
A
#
# COMPACT_ATOMS: atom_id res chain seq x y z
N MET A 1 11.37 21.70 16.93
CA MET A 1 11.83 21.26 15.60
C MET A 1 12.14 19.78 15.73
N ARG A 2 11.43 18.88 15.04
CA ARG A 2 11.75 17.44 15.12
C ARG A 2 13.11 17.24 14.44
N GLU A 3 14.07 16.64 15.15
CA GLU A 3 15.36 16.30 14.54
C GLU A 3 15.13 15.37 13.35
N THR A 4 15.68 15.73 12.20
CA THR A 4 15.63 14.87 11.02
C THR A 4 16.46 13.62 11.32
N PRO A 5 15.90 12.41 11.18
CA PRO A 5 16.66 11.18 11.40
C PRO A 5 17.89 11.14 10.49
N GLY A 6 18.97 10.51 10.98
CA GLY A 6 20.20 10.35 10.21
C GLY A 6 20.00 9.53 8.92
N PRO A 7 21.02 9.50 8.02
CA PRO A 7 20.97 8.68 6.81
C PRO A 7 20.66 7.21 7.12
N LEU A 8 19.78 6.59 6.34
CA LEU A 8 19.35 5.20 6.48
C LEU A 8 20.21 4.29 5.59
N PRO A 9 21.09 3.43 6.14
CA PRO A 9 21.88 2.52 5.33
C PRO A 9 20.98 1.47 4.66
N ILE A 10 21.04 1.41 3.33
CA ILE A 10 20.20 0.51 2.50
C ILE A 10 21.02 -0.45 1.62
N ALA A 11 22.29 -0.13 1.35
CA ALA A 11 23.17 -0.98 0.57
C ALA A 11 24.65 -0.75 0.93
N LYS A 12 25.52 -1.64 0.46
CA LYS A 12 26.97 -1.54 0.62
C LYS A 12 27.67 -1.82 -0.70
N GLY A 13 28.50 -0.88 -1.16
CA GLY A 13 29.19 -0.94 -2.44
C GLY A 13 30.43 -1.85 -2.43
N LYS A 14 30.93 -2.19 -3.63
CA LYS A 14 32.24 -2.84 -3.81
C LYS A 14 33.33 -1.85 -3.37
N GLY A 15 33.79 -1.98 -2.13
CA GLY A 15 34.65 -0.99 -1.45
C GLY A 15 34.22 -0.69 -0.01
N ARG A 16 33.13 -1.32 0.47
CA ARG A 16 32.58 -1.17 1.84
C ARG A 16 32.06 0.23 2.17
N SER A 17 31.92 1.13 1.19
CA SER A 17 31.15 2.35 1.37
C SER A 17 29.68 2.01 1.57
N GLU A 18 29.10 2.51 2.66
CA GLU A 18 27.67 2.43 2.89
C GLU A 18 26.94 3.38 1.94
N ILE A 19 25.87 2.88 1.35
CA ILE A 19 24.95 3.65 0.54
C ILE A 19 23.71 3.85 1.41
N ALA A 20 23.42 5.11 1.71
CA ALA A 20 22.34 5.48 2.60
C ALA A 20 21.30 6.34 1.87
N LEU A 21 20.03 6.16 2.25
CA LEU A 21 18.92 7.01 1.86
C LEU A 21 18.77 8.13 2.88
N LEU A 22 18.65 9.37 2.42
CA LEU A 22 18.32 10.50 3.29
C LEU A 22 16.81 10.49 3.57
N PRO A 23 16.35 10.37 4.84
CA PRO A 23 14.91 10.32 5.16
C PRO A 23 14.12 11.49 4.57
N GLY A 24 14.67 12.71 4.63
CA GLY A 24 14.03 13.90 4.10
C GLY A 24 13.84 13.91 2.57
N MET A 25 14.52 13.02 1.84
CA MET A 25 14.36 12.85 0.39
C MET A 25 13.48 11.67 -0.01
N ALA A 26 13.01 10.87 0.96
CA ALA A 26 12.15 9.71 0.72
C ALA A 26 10.69 10.08 0.37
N ASN A 27 10.36 11.37 0.28
CA ASN A 27 9.07 11.88 -0.20
C ASN A 27 8.96 11.93 -1.73
N ARG A 28 9.97 11.44 -2.46
CA ARG A 28 9.97 11.33 -3.92
C ARG A 28 9.69 9.89 -4.34
N HIS A 29 9.03 9.74 -5.49
CA HIS A 29 8.80 8.43 -6.10
C HIS A 29 10.12 7.74 -6.44
N GLY A 30 10.21 6.44 -6.15
CA GLY A 30 11.35 5.59 -6.45
C GLY A 30 10.92 4.31 -7.16
N LEU A 31 11.85 3.68 -7.88
CA LEU A 31 11.63 2.43 -8.60
C LEU A 31 12.67 1.40 -8.18
N ILE A 32 12.21 0.25 -7.69
CA ILE A 32 13.05 -0.93 -7.46
C ILE A 32 12.82 -1.89 -8.61
N ALA A 33 13.77 -1.94 -9.55
CA ALA A 33 13.71 -2.80 -10.73
C ALA A 33 14.86 -3.83 -10.73
N GLY A 34 14.62 -4.96 -11.40
CA GLY A 34 15.59 -6.05 -11.52
C GLY A 34 14.92 -7.34 -11.99
N ALA A 35 15.72 -8.29 -12.49
CA ALA A 35 15.21 -9.60 -12.91
C ALA A 35 14.66 -10.41 -11.72
N THR A 36 13.98 -11.52 -11.99
CA THR A 36 13.56 -12.44 -10.92
C THR A 36 14.78 -12.98 -10.17
N GLY A 37 14.71 -13.03 -8.84
CA GLY A 37 15.83 -13.49 -8.01
C GLY A 37 16.92 -12.45 -7.72
N THR A 38 16.85 -11.23 -8.25
CA THR A 38 17.88 -10.19 -8.01
C THR A 38 17.68 -9.39 -6.71
N GLY A 39 16.89 -9.91 -5.76
CA GLY A 39 16.73 -9.30 -4.44
C GLY A 39 15.76 -8.12 -4.35
N LYS A 40 14.87 -7.89 -5.32
CA LYS A 40 13.85 -6.81 -5.25
C LYS A 40 13.07 -6.81 -3.93
N THR A 41 12.56 -7.97 -3.53
CA THR A 41 11.82 -8.16 -2.29
C THR A 41 12.69 -7.92 -1.05
N VAL A 42 13.97 -8.32 -1.09
CA VAL A 42 14.92 -8.07 0.00
C VAL A 42 15.18 -6.57 0.13
N THR A 43 15.39 -5.85 -0.97
CA THR A 43 15.56 -4.39 -0.96
C THR A 43 14.32 -3.70 -0.40
N LEU A 44 13.12 -4.11 -0.84
CA LEU A 44 11.86 -3.56 -0.34
C LEU A 44 11.70 -3.81 1.17
N ARG A 45 12.05 -5.00 1.65
CA ARG A 45 12.07 -5.36 3.07
C ARG A 45 13.00 -4.45 3.87
N VAL A 46 14.25 -4.31 3.44
CA VAL A 46 15.23 -3.43 4.13
C VAL A 46 14.72 -2.01 4.20
N LEU A 47 14.14 -1.46 3.13
CA LEU A 47 13.57 -0.12 3.16
C LEU A 47 12.44 0.00 4.18
N ALA A 48 11.51 -0.97 4.20
CA ALA A 48 10.39 -0.98 5.13
C ALA A 48 10.85 -1.02 6.59
N GLU A 49 11.81 -1.89 6.90
CA GLU A 49 12.43 -2.02 8.22
C GLU A 49 13.12 -0.71 8.64
N ARG A 50 13.91 -0.10 7.73
CA ARG A 50 14.61 1.17 8.00
C ARG A 50 13.68 2.34 8.24
N PHE A 51 12.56 2.44 7.50
CA PHE A 51 11.56 3.48 7.74
C PHE A 51 10.81 3.24 9.06
N SER A 52 10.42 1.99 9.34
CA SER A 52 9.76 1.63 10.60
C SER A 52 10.66 1.93 11.81
N ALA A 53 11.96 1.67 11.72
CA ALA A 53 12.95 1.96 12.77
C ALA A 53 13.01 3.46 13.17
N ILE A 54 12.69 4.37 12.25
CA ILE A 54 12.65 5.82 12.52
C ILE A 54 11.23 6.35 12.75
N GLY A 55 10.25 5.46 12.93
CA GLY A 55 8.86 5.81 13.19
C GLY A 55 8.07 6.28 11.97
N VAL A 56 8.57 6.02 10.75
CA VAL A 56 7.83 6.30 9.51
C VAL A 56 6.94 5.10 9.19
N PRO A 57 5.60 5.25 9.15
CA PRO A 57 4.70 4.16 8.79
C PRO A 57 4.86 3.79 7.32
N VAL A 58 4.89 2.50 7.03
CA VAL A 58 5.05 1.97 5.68
C VAL A 58 3.84 1.11 5.33
N PHE A 59 3.15 1.45 4.24
CA PHE A 59 2.07 0.65 3.68
C PHE A 59 2.59 -0.14 2.48
N LEU A 60 2.42 -1.46 2.50
CA LEU A 60 2.94 -2.38 1.48
C LEU A 60 1.83 -3.30 0.98
N ALA A 61 1.68 -3.38 -0.34
CA ALA A 61 0.89 -4.42 -0.98
C ALA A 61 1.77 -5.65 -1.21
N ASP A 62 1.60 -6.70 -0.41
CA ASP A 62 2.35 -7.95 -0.52
C ASP A 62 1.51 -9.05 -1.18
N VAL A 63 1.57 -9.11 -2.51
CA VAL A 63 0.80 -10.09 -3.30
C VAL A 63 1.30 -11.53 -3.10
N LYS A 64 2.59 -11.71 -2.76
CA LYS A 64 3.23 -13.03 -2.68
C LYS A 64 3.35 -13.56 -1.24
N GLY A 65 3.16 -12.70 -0.25
CA GLY A 65 3.38 -13.04 1.16
C GLY A 65 4.86 -13.09 1.55
N ASP A 66 5.76 -12.62 0.69
CA ASP A 66 7.21 -12.70 0.91
C ASP A 66 7.67 -11.79 2.07
N LEU A 67 6.86 -10.81 2.49
CA LEU A 67 7.15 -9.83 3.54
C LEU A 67 6.43 -10.14 4.85
N SER A 68 5.59 -11.19 4.89
CA SER A 68 4.86 -11.61 6.09
C SER A 68 5.73 -12.00 7.28
N GLY A 69 7.02 -12.27 7.05
CA GLY A 69 8.01 -12.60 8.08
C GLY A 69 8.62 -11.41 8.83
N ILE A 70 8.35 -10.16 8.43
CA ILE A 70 8.88 -8.94 9.07
C ILE A 70 8.64 -8.83 10.60
N PRO A 71 7.49 -9.26 11.18
CA PRO A 71 7.27 -9.11 12.62
C PRO A 71 8.06 -10.10 13.47
N ARG A 72 8.69 -11.12 12.87
CA ARG A 72 9.48 -12.11 13.61
C ARG A 72 10.97 -11.80 13.46
N PRO A 73 11.76 -11.90 14.55
CA PRO A 73 13.21 -11.87 14.43
C PRO A 73 13.67 -13.04 13.55
N GLY A 74 14.60 -12.77 12.64
CA GLY A 74 15.22 -13.78 11.79
C GLY A 74 16.38 -14.51 12.48
N GLY A 75 17.36 -14.96 11.67
CA GLY A 75 18.63 -15.52 12.15
C GLY A 75 18.80 -17.02 11.92
N ASP A 76 17.75 -17.69 11.46
CA ASP A 76 17.71 -19.11 11.11
C ASP A 76 18.21 -19.42 9.69
N ASN A 77 18.34 -18.41 8.82
CA ASN A 77 18.73 -18.61 7.42
C ASN A 77 20.26 -18.55 7.22
N PRO A 78 20.94 -19.66 6.86
CA PRO A 78 22.38 -19.71 6.70
C PRO A 78 22.92 -18.74 5.63
N LYS A 79 22.16 -18.49 4.56
CA LYS A 79 22.56 -17.55 3.49
C LYS A 79 22.60 -16.11 3.99
N VAL A 80 21.72 -15.76 4.92
CA VAL A 80 21.71 -14.41 5.53
C VAL A 80 22.91 -14.24 6.45
N VAL A 81 23.20 -15.25 7.28
CA VAL A 81 24.38 -15.25 8.17
C VAL A 81 25.67 -15.10 7.36
N GLU A 82 25.84 -15.90 6.30
CA GLU A 82 27.00 -15.80 5.40
C GLU A 82 27.09 -14.39 4.77
N ARG A 83 25.96 -13.84 4.32
CA ARG A 83 25.93 -12.53 3.69
C ARG A 83 26.28 -11.40 4.67
N VAL A 84 25.80 -11.47 5.91
CA VAL A 84 26.14 -10.54 7.00
C VAL A 84 27.65 -10.57 7.28
N ALA A 85 28.25 -11.76 7.32
CA ALA A 85 29.69 -11.92 7.50
C ALA A 85 30.49 -11.35 6.31
N GLN A 86 30.11 -11.66 5.07
CA GLN A 86 30.72 -11.12 3.85
C GLN A 86 30.68 -9.58 3.80
N LEU A 87 29.57 -9.00 4.27
CA LEU A 87 29.39 -7.54 4.30
C LEU A 87 30.05 -6.89 5.51
N GLY A 88 30.50 -7.66 6.50
CA GLY A 88 31.09 -7.14 7.74
C GLY A 88 30.12 -6.26 8.52
N LEU A 89 28.88 -6.71 8.70
CA LEU A 89 27.80 -5.95 9.36
C LEU A 89 27.70 -6.27 10.87
N ALA A 90 28.76 -6.77 11.51
CA ALA A 90 28.71 -7.17 12.92
C ALA A 90 28.83 -5.95 13.86
N PRO A 91 27.97 -5.82 14.89
CA PRO A 91 26.84 -6.70 15.22
C PRO A 91 25.60 -6.46 14.32
N PHE A 92 24.98 -7.54 13.85
CA PHE A 92 23.74 -7.50 13.06
C PHE A 92 22.58 -8.06 13.90
N PRO A 93 21.75 -7.21 14.52
CA PRO A 93 20.64 -7.68 15.32
C PRO A 93 19.55 -8.27 14.41
N TYR A 94 19.06 -9.45 14.79
CA TYR A 94 17.86 -10.03 14.20
C TYR A 94 16.66 -9.61 15.04
N GLU A 95 15.94 -8.60 14.59
CA GLU A 95 14.77 -8.04 15.29
C GLU A 95 13.52 -8.11 14.41
N GLY A 96 12.36 -8.13 15.05
CA GLY A 96 11.07 -8.01 14.39
C GLY A 96 10.58 -6.57 14.40
N TYR A 97 9.75 -6.20 13.43
CA TYR A 97 9.17 -4.87 13.32
C TYR A 97 7.65 -4.88 13.55
N PRO A 98 7.05 -3.79 14.05
CA PRO A 98 5.60 -3.72 14.22
C PRO A 98 4.91 -3.82 12.85
N VAL A 99 4.02 -4.79 12.69
CA VAL A 99 3.25 -5.02 11.48
C VAL A 99 1.79 -5.23 11.83
N THR A 100 0.90 -4.58 11.08
CA THR A 100 -0.52 -4.90 11.06
C THR A 100 -0.84 -5.46 9.68
N PHE A 101 -1.33 -6.70 9.63
CA PHE A 101 -1.80 -7.29 8.38
C PHE A 101 -3.19 -6.76 8.07
N TRP A 102 -3.37 -6.21 6.87
CA TRP A 102 -4.66 -5.78 6.37
C TRP A 102 -5.22 -6.87 5.46
N ASP A 103 -6.45 -7.28 5.73
CA ASP A 103 -7.13 -8.33 5.00
C ASP A 103 -8.38 -7.77 4.34
N LEU A 104 -8.53 -8.02 3.03
CA LEU A 104 -9.68 -7.61 2.24
C LEU A 104 -10.96 -8.37 2.64
N PHE A 105 -10.82 -9.62 3.07
CA PHE A 105 -11.95 -10.45 3.50
C PHE A 105 -12.15 -10.43 5.03
N GLY A 106 -11.17 -9.91 5.77
CA GLY A 106 -11.23 -9.79 7.23
C GLY A 106 -11.16 -11.12 7.99
N GLU A 107 -10.57 -12.16 7.39
CA GLU A 107 -10.45 -13.49 7.98
C GLU A 107 -9.16 -13.66 8.81
N GLN A 108 -8.04 -13.15 8.30
CA GLN A 108 -6.68 -13.40 8.81
C GLN A 108 -5.98 -12.13 9.29
N GLY A 109 -6.63 -10.97 9.17
CA GLY A 109 -6.03 -9.68 9.49
C GLY A 109 -7.06 -8.61 9.80
N HIS A 110 -6.57 -7.38 9.96
CA HIS A 110 -7.41 -6.22 10.17
C HIS A 110 -8.25 -5.98 8.90
N PRO A 111 -9.60 -5.95 9.01
CA PRO A 111 -10.44 -5.82 7.83
C PRO A 111 -10.21 -4.47 7.17
N VAL A 112 -10.01 -4.50 5.86
CA VAL A 112 -10.03 -3.27 5.04
C VAL A 112 -11.50 -2.86 4.93
N ARG A 113 -11.82 -1.66 5.44
CA ARG A 113 -13.16 -1.09 5.32
C ARG A 113 -13.12 0.07 4.33
N ALA A 114 -13.94 -0.03 3.30
CA ALA A 114 -14.21 1.05 2.35
C ALA A 114 -15.66 0.93 1.90
N THR A 115 -16.41 2.02 1.94
CA THR A 115 -17.77 2.10 1.36
C THR A 115 -17.72 2.52 -0.10
N VAL A 116 -18.80 2.26 -0.84
CA VAL A 116 -18.95 2.75 -2.22
C VAL A 116 -18.88 4.28 -2.28
N SER A 117 -19.50 4.97 -1.31
CA SER A 117 -19.40 6.42 -1.14
C SER A 117 -17.96 6.90 -0.95
N GLU A 118 -17.15 6.22 -0.12
CA GLU A 118 -15.74 6.58 0.10
C GLU A 118 -14.86 6.35 -1.14
N MET A 119 -15.17 5.32 -1.95
CA MET A 119 -14.47 5.11 -3.23
C MET A 119 -14.81 6.21 -4.24
N GLY A 120 -16.07 6.62 -4.29
CA GLY A 120 -16.56 7.65 -5.19
C GLY A 120 -16.63 7.22 -6.66
N PRO A 121 -17.28 8.03 -7.51
CA PRO A 121 -17.60 7.65 -8.89
C PRO A 121 -16.35 7.56 -9.79
N ILE A 122 -15.31 8.35 -9.52
CA ILE A 122 -14.09 8.40 -10.34
C ILE A 122 -13.27 7.11 -10.17
N LEU A 123 -13.02 6.70 -8.93
CA LEU A 123 -12.24 5.48 -8.66
C LEU A 123 -13.00 4.24 -9.12
N LEU A 124 -14.30 4.16 -8.82
CA LEU A 124 -15.15 3.07 -9.29
C LEU A 124 -15.23 3.00 -10.81
N GLY A 125 -15.35 4.15 -11.49
CA GLY A 125 -15.34 4.20 -12.96
C GLY A 125 -14.05 3.62 -13.56
N ARG A 126 -12.90 3.91 -12.94
CA ARG A 126 -11.60 3.32 -13.35
C ARG A 126 -11.51 1.83 -13.07
N ILE A 127 -11.95 1.39 -11.88
CA ILE A 127 -11.94 -0.04 -11.49
C ILE A 127 -12.83 -0.87 -12.42
N LEU A 128 -14.00 -0.35 -12.76
CA LEU A 128 -14.96 -1.00 -13.65
C LEU A 128 -14.63 -0.78 -15.14
N ASN A 129 -13.57 -0.04 -15.44
CA ASN A 129 -13.15 0.31 -16.80
C ASN A 129 -14.31 0.88 -17.65
N LEU A 130 -15.05 1.82 -17.08
CA LEU A 130 -16.20 2.46 -17.72
C LEU A 130 -15.75 3.40 -18.85
N ASN A 131 -16.55 3.46 -19.91
CA ASN A 131 -16.40 4.51 -20.92
C ASN A 131 -16.90 5.87 -20.41
N ASP A 132 -16.64 6.94 -21.16
CA ASP A 132 -17.00 8.31 -20.75
C ASP A 132 -18.50 8.48 -20.46
N ILE A 133 -19.37 7.83 -21.23
CA ILE A 133 -20.83 7.89 -21.02
C ILE A 133 -21.20 7.19 -19.71
N GLN A 134 -20.71 5.97 -19.49
CA GLN A 134 -20.96 5.18 -18.29
C GLN A 134 -20.41 5.87 -17.04
N ALA A 135 -19.22 6.47 -17.13
CA ALA A 135 -18.62 7.25 -16.04
C ALA A 135 -19.44 8.52 -15.74
N GLY A 136 -19.97 9.19 -16.76
CA GLY A 136 -20.89 10.31 -16.62
C GLY A 136 -22.19 9.91 -15.90
N VAL A 137 -22.80 8.80 -16.29
CA VAL A 137 -24.00 8.25 -15.63
C VAL A 137 -23.69 7.86 -14.19
N LEU A 138 -22.56 7.20 -13.92
CA LEU A 138 -22.14 6.87 -12.56
C LEU A 138 -21.95 8.14 -11.71
N GLY A 139 -21.35 9.19 -12.26
CA GLY A 139 -21.22 10.48 -11.58
C GLY A 139 -22.56 11.12 -11.25
N LEU A 140 -23.56 11.00 -12.14
CA LEU A 140 -24.91 11.48 -11.87
C LEU A 140 -25.59 10.69 -10.75
N ILE A 141 -25.47 9.36 -10.75
CA ILE A 141 -26.02 8.48 -9.70
C ILE A 141 -25.47 8.88 -8.33
N PHE A 142 -24.16 9.10 -8.22
CA PHE A 142 -23.53 9.53 -6.98
C PHE A 142 -24.01 10.92 -6.54
N ARG A 143 -24.14 11.87 -7.48
CA ARG A 143 -24.65 13.21 -7.15
C ARG A 143 -26.07 13.16 -6.60
N ILE A 144 -26.97 12.41 -7.25
CA ILE A 144 -28.36 12.29 -6.80
C ILE A 144 -28.39 11.63 -5.41
N ALA A 145 -27.56 10.62 -5.16
CA ALA A 145 -27.47 9.99 -3.85
C ALA A 145 -27.00 10.99 -2.78
N ASP A 146 -26.00 11.83 -3.08
CA ASP A 146 -25.52 12.87 -2.17
C ASP A 146 -26.60 13.95 -1.91
N ASP A 147 -27.31 14.39 -2.95
CA ASP A 147 -28.38 15.39 -2.86
C ASP A 147 -29.55 14.90 -1.99
N ASP A 148 -29.86 13.60 -2.07
CA ASP A 148 -30.90 12.94 -1.26
C ASP A 148 -30.41 12.47 0.13
N GLY A 149 -29.12 12.68 0.45
CA GLY A 149 -28.51 12.27 1.73
C GLY A 149 -28.38 10.75 1.90
N LEU A 150 -28.28 10.00 0.81
CA LEU A 150 -28.18 8.55 0.77
C LEU A 150 -26.71 8.10 0.69
N LEU A 151 -26.22 7.45 1.75
CA LEU A 151 -24.90 6.81 1.75
C LEU A 151 -24.97 5.47 1.02
N LEU A 152 -24.09 5.29 0.04
CA LEU A 152 -23.91 4.04 -0.68
C LEU A 152 -22.84 3.22 0.07
N LEU A 153 -23.28 2.23 0.86
CA LEU A 153 -22.39 1.43 1.69
C LEU A 153 -21.75 0.31 0.88
N ASP A 154 -22.54 -0.35 0.04
CA ASP A 154 -22.10 -1.49 -0.76
C ASP A 154 -22.60 -1.43 -2.22
N LEU A 155 -22.25 -2.47 -3.01
CA LEU A 155 -22.65 -2.57 -4.41
C LEU A 155 -24.16 -2.83 -4.61
N LYS A 156 -24.88 -3.29 -3.60
CA LYS A 156 -26.34 -3.45 -3.68
C LYS A 156 -26.99 -2.07 -3.62
N ASP A 157 -26.52 -1.20 -2.73
CA ASP A 157 -26.99 0.19 -2.64
C ASP A 157 -26.76 0.91 -3.97
N LEU A 158 -25.57 0.78 -4.56
CA LEU A 158 -25.26 1.38 -5.86
C LEU A 158 -26.19 0.86 -6.98
N ARG A 159 -26.52 -0.44 -6.97
CA ARG A 159 -27.42 -1.04 -7.95
C ARG A 159 -28.85 -0.56 -7.79
N GLU A 160 -29.34 -0.48 -6.55
CA GLU A 160 -30.68 0.05 -6.27
C GLU A 160 -30.76 1.54 -6.63
N MET A 161 -29.71 2.32 -6.34
CA MET A 161 -29.64 3.72 -6.74
C MET A 161 -29.64 3.88 -8.27
N ALA A 162 -28.87 3.06 -8.99
CA ALA A 162 -28.87 3.04 -10.45
C ALA A 162 -30.26 2.71 -11.02
N ARG A 163 -30.99 1.76 -10.41
CA ARG A 163 -32.37 1.43 -10.79
C ARG A 163 -33.30 2.60 -10.52
N PHE A 164 -33.22 3.20 -9.33
CA PHE A 164 -34.03 4.35 -8.94
C PHE A 164 -33.85 5.53 -9.90
N VAL A 165 -32.61 5.89 -10.23
CA VAL A 165 -32.32 6.97 -11.19
C VAL A 165 -32.84 6.63 -12.59
N GLY A 166 -32.73 5.37 -13.01
CA GLY A 166 -33.28 4.89 -14.29
C GLY A 166 -34.80 4.96 -14.36
N ASP A 167 -35.49 4.50 -13.32
CA ASP A 167 -36.96 4.47 -13.23
C ASP A 167 -37.55 5.89 -13.13
N ASN A 168 -36.79 6.84 -12.59
CA ASN A 168 -37.20 8.23 -12.39
C ASN A 168 -36.45 9.22 -13.29
N ALA A 169 -35.89 8.75 -14.42
CA ALA A 169 -35.01 9.56 -15.28
C ALA A 169 -35.62 10.90 -15.71
N GLU A 170 -36.95 10.97 -15.91
CA GLU A 170 -37.64 12.22 -16.27
C GLU A 170 -37.57 13.29 -15.17
N GLN A 171 -37.45 12.90 -13.90
CA GLN A 171 -37.35 13.84 -12.77
C GLN A 171 -35.95 14.46 -12.66
N PHE A 172 -34.95 13.81 -13.22
CA PHE A 172 -33.54 14.21 -13.16
C PHE A 172 -33.03 14.82 -14.46
N ARG A 173 -33.91 15.00 -15.46
CA ARG A 173 -33.62 15.79 -16.65
C ARG A 173 -33.72 17.28 -16.31
N THR A 174 -32.57 17.93 -16.15
CA THR A 174 -32.43 19.40 -16.24
C THR A 174 -32.35 19.86 -17.69
#